data_AF-A0A7Y0ME89-F1
#
_entry.id   AF-A0A7Y0ME89-F1
#
_cell.length_a   1.000
_cell.length_b   1.000
_cell.length_c   1.000
_cell.angle_alpha   90.00
_cell.angle_beta   90.00
_cell.angle_gamma   90.00
#
_symmetry.space_group_name_H-M   'P 1'
#
loop_
_entity.id
_entity.type
_entity.pdbx_description
1 polymer ?
#
loop_
_entity_poly.entity_id
_entity_poly.type
_entity_poly.pdbx_seq_one_letter_code
_entity_poly.pdbx_strand_id
1 'polypeptide(L)' 'MVYPGFQFDQDAGRIREAIPGLIAVIREYGRTDEDLAQWMCDPSGYLDGGRPADYLDEPERVLAATEAHYGIEW' A
#
# COMPACT_ATOMS: atom_id res chain seq x y z
N MET A 1 10.37 12.93 -12.22
CA MET A 1 9.72 11.76 -11.59
C MET A 1 9.76 11.97 -10.09
N VAL A 2 8.61 11.93 -9.42
CA VAL A 2 8.48 12.11 -7.96
C VAL A 2 7.85 10.86 -7.38
N TYR A 3 8.24 10.49 -6.17
CA TYR A 3 7.70 9.33 -5.44
C TYR A 3 6.98 9.82 -4.18
N PRO A 4 5.85 9.18 -3.80
CA PRO A 4 5.18 9.49 -2.55
C PRO A 4 6.11 9.29 -1.34
N GLY A 5 6.19 10.30 -0.47
CA GLY A 5 7.13 10.31 0.64
C GLY A 5 6.91 9.22 1.70
N PHE A 6 5.67 8.70 1.82
CA PHE A 6 5.33 7.64 2.77
C PHE A 6 6.08 6.32 2.50
N GLN A 7 6.63 6.12 1.29
CA GLN A 7 7.37 4.91 0.95
C GLN A 7 8.70 4.79 1.70
N PHE A 8 9.17 5.89 2.29
CA PHE A 8 10.46 5.98 2.95
C PHE A 8 10.29 6.17 4.45
N ASP A 9 11.08 5.43 5.21
CA ASP A 9 11.42 5.76 6.59
C ASP A 9 12.36 6.96 6.55
N GLN A 10 11.89 8.11 7.09
CA GLN A 10 12.65 9.35 7.07
C GLN A 10 13.83 9.36 8.04
N ASP A 11 13.76 8.54 9.10
CA ASP A 11 14.82 8.47 10.11
C ASP A 11 15.92 7.51 9.67
N ALA A 12 15.54 6.36 9.08
CA ALA A 12 16.47 5.35 8.62
C ALA A 12 16.97 5.56 7.19
N GLY A 13 16.32 6.44 6.41
CA GLY A 13 16.64 6.69 5.00
C GLY A 13 16.46 5.46 4.10
N ARG A 14 15.53 4.57 4.45
CA ARG A 14 15.28 3.29 3.76
C ARG A 14 13.83 3.18 3.32
N ILE A 15 13.60 2.35 2.31
CA ILE A 15 12.23 2.01 1.89
C ILE A 15 11.57 1.20 3.01
N ARG A 16 10.30 1.50 3.35
CA ARG A 16 9.55 0.76 4.35
C ARG A 16 9.29 -0.68 3.88
N GLU A 17 9.39 -1.63 4.79
CA GLU A 17 9.39 -3.07 4.49
C GLU A 17 8.12 -3.55 3.76
N ALA A 18 6.98 -2.90 4.00
CA ALA A 18 5.73 -3.23 3.32
C ALA A 18 5.74 -2.91 1.80
N ILE A 19 6.51 -1.91 1.35
CA ILE A 19 6.40 -1.37 -0.01
C ILE A 19 6.71 -2.40 -1.11
N PRO A 20 7.80 -3.19 -1.05
CA PRO A 20 8.06 -4.22 -2.06
C PRO A 20 6.94 -5.27 -2.14
N GLY A 21 6.37 -5.66 -0.99
CA GLY A 21 5.26 -6.62 -0.93
C GLY A 21 3.98 -6.06 -1.56
N LEU A 22 3.65 -4.80 -1.26
CA LEU A 22 2.49 -4.12 -1.84
C LEU A 22 2.59 -4.06 -3.37
N ILE A 23 3.77 -3.70 -3.89
CA ILE A 23 4.04 -3.66 -5.33
C ILE A 23 3.90 -5.06 -5.95
N ALA A 24 4.35 -6.11 -5.27
CA ALA A 24 4.19 -7.48 -5.76
C ALA A 24 2.71 -7.86 -5.86
N VAL A 25 1.94 -7.64 -4.79
CA VAL A 25 0.51 -7.96 -4.73
C VAL A 25 -0.28 -7.27 -5.83
N ILE A 26 -0.13 -5.95 -5.99
CA ILE A 26 -0.92 -5.22 -7.02
C ILE A 26 -0.61 -5.70 -8.44
N ARG A 27 0.62 -6.15 -8.70
CA ARG A 27 1.05 -6.65 -10.01
C ARG A 27 0.44 -8.02 -10.32
N GLU A 28 0.25 -8.86 -9.31
CA GLU A 28 -0.48 -10.13 -9.47
C GLU A 28 -1.93 -9.89 -9.92
N TYR A 29 -2.54 -8.80 -9.49
CA TYR A 29 -3.87 -8.36 -9.91
C TYR A 29 -3.88 -7.45 -11.15
N GLY A 30 -2.74 -7.29 -11.83
CA GLY A 30 -2.62 -6.48 -13.04
C GLY A 30 -2.88 -4.98 -12.84
N ARG A 31 -2.69 -4.47 -11.62
CA ARG A 31 -2.89 -3.06 -11.26
C ARG A 31 -1.59 -2.26 -11.39
N THR A 32 -1.74 -0.95 -11.52
CA THR A 32 -0.62 -0.03 -11.74
C THR A 32 -0.07 0.53 -10.42
N ASP A 33 1.18 1.00 -10.44
CA ASP A 33 1.79 1.66 -9.28
C ASP A 33 1.01 2.94 -8.91
N GLU A 34 0.38 3.60 -9.89
CA GLU A 34 -0.53 4.73 -9.70
C GLU A 34 -1.83 4.34 -8.98
N ASP A 35 -2.43 3.20 -9.31
CA ASP A 35 -3.61 2.68 -8.61
C ASP A 35 -3.29 2.45 -7.12
N LEU A 36 -2.12 1.87 -6.84
CA LEU A 36 -1.65 1.69 -5.47
C LEU A 36 -1.43 3.04 -4.79
N ALA A 37 -0.71 3.97 -5.43
CA ALA A 37 -0.43 5.28 -4.85
C ALA A 37 -1.71 6.05 -4.52
N GLN A 38 -2.74 5.95 -5.36
CA GLN A 38 -4.06 6.52 -5.10
C GLN A 38 -4.71 5.87 -3.88
N TRP A 39 -4.84 4.53 -3.87
CA TRP A 39 -5.49 3.81 -2.77
C TRP A 39 -4.79 4.03 -1.42
N MET A 40 -3.45 4.12 -1.42
CA MET A 40 -2.66 4.41 -0.22
C MET A 40 -3.03 5.74 0.45
N CYS A 41 -3.57 6.69 -0.31
CA CYS A 41 -3.94 8.02 0.18
C CYS A 41 -5.39 8.12 0.65
N ASP A 42 -6.24 7.16 0.30
CA ASP A 42 -7.68 7.19 0.57
C ASP A 42 -8.07 6.33 1.78
N PRO A 43 -9.13 6.70 2.53
CA PRO A 43 -9.71 5.85 3.56
C PRO A 43 -10.10 4.47 3.01
N SER A 44 -9.68 3.41 3.69
CA SER A 44 -9.99 2.03 3.31
C SER A 44 -10.93 1.38 4.31
N GLY A 45 -12.03 0.79 3.82
CA GLY A 45 -12.93 -0.03 4.64
C GLY A 45 -12.24 -1.28 5.23
N TYR A 46 -11.14 -1.74 4.62
CA TYR A 46 -10.32 -2.86 5.12
C TYR A 46 -9.39 -2.47 6.27
N LEU A 47 -9.28 -1.18 6.58
CA LEU A 47 -8.42 -0.62 7.63
C LEU A 47 -9.23 0.28 8.58
N ASP A 48 -10.47 -0.11 8.87
CA ASP A 48 -11.36 0.60 9.80
C ASP A 48 -11.58 2.09 9.43
N GLY A 49 -11.50 2.42 8.13
CA GLY A 49 -11.59 3.79 7.62
C GLY A 49 -10.30 4.59 7.68
N GLY A 50 -9.19 4.00 8.14
CA GLY A 50 -7.86 4.59 8.06
C GLY A 50 -7.27 4.51 6.65
N ARG A 51 -6.25 5.34 6.38
CA ARG A 51 -5.54 5.32 5.10
C ARG A 51 -4.43 4.28 5.15
N PRO A 52 -4.23 3.45 4.11
CA PRO A 52 -3.17 2.44 4.11
C PRO A 52 -1.77 2.98 4.38
N ALA A 53 -1.45 4.21 3.95
CA ALA A 53 -0.16 4.85 4.22
C ALA A 53 0.16 5.01 5.71
N ASP A 54 -0.86 5.10 6.57
CA ASP A 54 -0.69 5.26 8.02
C ASP A 54 -0.37 3.92 8.73
N TYR A 55 -0.44 2.78 8.02
CA TYR A 55 -0.23 1.42 8.57
C TYR A 55 0.99 0.70 7.97
N LEU A 56 1.92 1.43 7.35
CA LEU A 56 3.10 0.83 6.71
C LEU A 56 4.10 0.18 7.69
N ASP A 57 3.96 0.44 8.99
CA ASP A 57 4.70 -0.23 10.07
C ASP A 57 4.03 -1.54 10.54
N GLU A 58 2.85 -1.86 10.00
CA GLU A 58 2.12 -3.12 10.20
C GLU A 58 2.03 -3.87 8.85
N PRO A 59 3.16 -4.38 8.30
CA PRO A 59 3.25 -4.88 6.93
C PRO A 59 2.21 -5.97 6.61
N GLU A 60 2.02 -6.92 7.53
CA GLU A 60 1.05 -8.00 7.37
C GLU A 60 -0.38 -7.48 7.22
N ARG A 61 -0.74 -6.46 8.02
CA ARG A 61 -2.08 -5.86 8.00
C ARG A 61 -2.35 -5.13 6.69
N VAL A 62 -1.41 -4.31 6.23
CA VAL A 62 -1.59 -3.54 4.99
C VAL A 62 -1.56 -4.43 3.75
N LEU A 63 -0.76 -5.51 3.75
CA LEU A 63 -0.74 -6.51 2.68
C LEU A 63 -2.08 -7.23 2.57
N ALA A 64 -2.62 -7.73 3.69
CA ALA A 64 -3.93 -8.37 3.71
C ALA A 64 -5.05 -7.43 3.22
N ALA A 65 -5.01 -6.15 3.61
CA ALA A 65 -5.96 -5.16 3.12
C ALA A 65 -5.82 -4.90 1.61
N THR A 66 -4.61 -4.96 1.07
CA THR A 66 -4.32 -4.77 -0.35
C THR A 66 -4.84 -5.94 -1.18
N GLU A 67 -4.57 -7.17 -0.74
CA GLU A 67 -5.13 -8.39 -1.35
C GLU A 67 -6.66 -8.35 -1.34
N ALA A 68 -7.28 -7.97 -0.21
CA ALA A 68 -8.73 -7.84 -0.12
C ALA A 68 -9.30 -6.74 -1.01
N HIS A 69 -8.58 -5.62 -1.20
CA HIS A 69 -9.04 -4.52 -2.04
C HIS A 69 -8.98 -4.85 -3.54
N TYR A 70 -7.85 -5.40 -4.02
CA TYR A 70 -7.63 -5.64 -5.44
C TYR A 70 -8.05 -7.03 -5.92
N GLY A 71 -8.20 -7.99 -5.01
CA GLY A 71 -8.66 -9.35 -5.31
C GLY A 71 -10.16 -9.50 -5.55
N ILE A 72 -10.95 -8.43 -5.42
CA ILE A 72 -12.36 -8.45 -5.80
C ILE A 72 -12.48 -8.16 -7.30
N GLU A 73 -12.81 -9.19 -8.08
CA GLU A 73 -13.30 -9.04 -9.45
C GLU A 73 -14.81 -8.75 -9.42
N TRP A 74 -15.25 -7.66 -10.06
CA TRP A 74 -16.66 -7.33 -10.28
C TRP A 74 -17.07 -7.67 -11.72
#